data_AF-A0AAV6YSI1-F1
#
_entry.id   AF-A0AAV6YSI1-F1
#
_cell.length_a   1.000
_cell.length_b   1.000
_cell.length_c   1.000
_cell.angle_alpha   90.00
_cell.angle_beta   90.00
_cell.angle_gamma   90.00
#
_symmetry.space_group_name_H-M   'P 1'
#
loop_
_entity.id
_entity.type
_entity.pdbx_description
1 polymer ?
#
loop_
_entity_poly.entity_id
_entity_poly.type
_entity_poly.pdbx_seq_one_letter_code
_entity_poly.pdbx_strand_id
1 'polypeptide(L)'
;MFYPTSTSMVYRRGIQAITLSVDLWIHYLQFLKETLDPADPETLNTMRGTFEHAIMSAGLDFRSDKLWEMYINYEAEQGNLSGVTSIYSRLLGIPTQLYAHHFQRFKEHIQGHLPKVFLTPDKFIELRKELASVNHHSGSKMEYPSGLEDIADPAQVCIHDYVELC
;
A
#
# COMPACT_ATOMS: atom_id res chain seq x y z
N MET A 1 -22.05 21.72 -22.23
CA MET A 1 -21.29 22.83 -21.60
C MET A 1 -20.08 22.22 -20.92
N PHE A 2 -18.91 22.27 -21.55
CA PHE A 2 -17.65 21.72 -21.03
C PHE A 2 -17.02 22.76 -20.08
N TYR A 3 -17.08 22.53 -18.77
CA TYR A 3 -16.39 23.33 -17.75
C TYR A 3 -15.16 22.68 -17.08
N PRO A 4 -14.58 21.55 -17.52
CA PRO A 4 -13.56 20.85 -16.73
C PRO A 4 -12.30 21.70 -16.48
N THR A 5 -11.97 22.62 -17.39
CA THR A 5 -10.80 23.52 -17.25
C THR A 5 -10.97 24.57 -16.17
N SER A 6 -12.19 25.09 -15.94
CA SER A 6 -12.41 26.06 -14.85
C SER A 6 -12.35 25.37 -13.49
N THR A 7 -12.96 24.20 -13.37
CA THR A 7 -12.98 23.44 -12.11
C THR A 7 -11.57 22.98 -11.73
N SER A 8 -10.77 22.48 -12.68
CA SER A 8 -9.38 22.07 -12.42
C SER A 8 -8.50 23.24 -11.98
N MET A 9 -8.69 24.44 -12.54
CA MET A 9 -7.98 25.64 -12.11
C MET A 9 -8.31 26.05 -10.68
N VAL A 10 -9.58 25.94 -10.27
CA VAL A 10 -10.01 26.25 -8.90
C VAL A 10 -9.37 25.29 -7.91
N TYR A 11 -9.38 23.97 -8.18
CA TYR A 11 -8.70 22.99 -7.33
C TYR A 11 -7.21 23.27 -7.22
N ARG A 12 -6.52 23.51 -8.35
CA ARG A 12 -5.08 23.81 -8.34
C ARG A 12 -4.74 25.05 -7.50
N ARG A 13 -5.53 26.12 -7.63
CA ARG A 13 -5.36 27.33 -6.82
C ARG A 13 -5.64 27.08 -5.34
N GLY A 14 -6.69 26.32 -5.03
CA GLY A 14 -7.03 25.96 -3.65
C GLY A 14 -5.93 25.14 -2.98
N ILE A 15 -5.41 24.13 -3.69
CA ILE A 15 -4.31 23.29 -3.20
C ILE A 15 -3.04 24.10 -3.00
N GLN A 16 -2.71 25.01 -3.92
CA GLN A 16 -1.57 25.91 -3.75
C GLN A 16 -1.71 26.85 -2.55
N ALA A 17 -2.94 27.25 -2.22
CA ALA A 17 -3.20 28.10 -1.06
C ALA A 17 -3.20 27.31 0.26
N ILE A 18 -3.67 26.07 0.27
CA ILE A 18 -3.80 25.22 1.47
C ILE A 18 -3.33 23.80 1.14
N THR A 19 -2.02 23.62 1.07
CA THR A 19 -1.38 22.35 0.66
C THR A 19 -1.55 21.21 1.66
N LEU A 20 -1.81 21.52 2.92
CA LEU A 20 -1.95 20.51 4.00
C LEU A 20 -3.38 19.95 4.12
N SER A 21 -4.35 20.47 3.36
CA SER A 21 -5.74 20.02 3.47
C SER A 21 -5.94 18.66 2.80
N VAL A 22 -6.01 17.61 3.62
CA VAL A 22 -6.27 16.22 3.18
C VAL A 22 -7.57 16.13 2.37
N ASP A 23 -8.65 16.74 2.87
CA ASP A 23 -9.96 16.70 2.20
C ASP A 23 -9.93 17.35 0.80
N LEU A 24 -9.20 18.44 0.66
CA LEU A 24 -9.07 19.14 -0.63
C LEU A 24 -8.33 18.27 -1.66
N TRP A 25 -7.26 17.59 -1.23
CA TRP A 25 -6.56 16.62 -2.07
C TRP A 25 -7.47 15.46 -2.49
N ILE A 26 -8.26 14.93 -1.55
CA ILE A 26 -9.19 13.83 -1.83
C ILE A 26 -10.20 14.25 -2.90
N HIS A 27 -10.83 15.42 -2.74
CA HIS A 27 -11.78 15.92 -3.73
C HIS A 27 -11.16 16.17 -5.10
N TYR A 28 -9.91 16.66 -5.14
CA TYR A 28 -9.22 16.86 -6.40
C TYR A 28 -8.89 15.55 -7.11
N LEU A 29 -8.39 14.55 -6.38
CA LEU A 29 -8.10 13.21 -6.91
C LEU A 29 -9.36 12.51 -7.42
N GLN A 30 -10.49 12.64 -6.72
CA GLN A 30 -11.79 12.15 -7.18
C GLN A 30 -12.23 12.84 -8.48
N PHE A 31 -12.13 14.18 -8.53
CA PHE A 31 -12.42 14.95 -9.73
C PHE A 31 -11.54 14.50 -10.92
N LEU A 32 -10.25 14.25 -10.71
CA LEU A 32 -9.38 13.72 -11.75
C LEU A 32 -9.81 12.33 -12.21
N LYS A 33 -10.16 11.41 -11.29
CA LYS A 33 -10.65 10.06 -11.63
C LYS A 33 -11.92 10.11 -12.49
N GLU A 34 -12.80 11.08 -12.26
CA GLU A 34 -14.05 11.25 -13.02
C GLU A 34 -13.87 11.97 -14.37
N THR A 35 -12.86 12.83 -14.48
CA THR A 35 -12.68 13.74 -15.62
C THR A 35 -11.65 13.25 -16.63
N LEU A 36 -10.66 12.47 -16.18
CA LEU A 36 -9.62 11.93 -17.05
C LEU A 36 -10.15 10.72 -17.84
N ASP A 37 -9.71 10.61 -19.10
CA ASP A 37 -10.07 9.48 -19.95
C ASP A 37 -9.25 8.24 -19.53
N PRO A 38 -9.89 7.13 -19.12
CA PRO A 38 -9.18 5.90 -18.77
C PRO A 38 -8.45 5.25 -19.95
N ALA A 39 -8.80 5.59 -21.19
CA ALA A 39 -8.11 5.10 -22.39
C ALA A 39 -6.80 5.86 -22.67
N ASP A 40 -6.59 7.02 -22.05
CA ASP A 40 -5.37 7.81 -22.23
C ASP A 40 -4.22 7.25 -21.37
N PRO A 41 -3.09 6.84 -21.97
CA PRO A 41 -1.92 6.40 -21.21
C PRO A 41 -1.33 7.47 -20.29
N GLU A 42 -1.55 8.77 -20.55
CA GLU A 42 -1.09 9.84 -19.66
C GLU A 42 -1.91 9.95 -18.36
N THR A 43 -3.14 9.41 -18.34
CA THR A 43 -4.01 9.43 -17.15
C THR A 43 -3.35 8.73 -15.97
N LEU A 44 -2.70 7.58 -16.21
CA LEU A 44 -2.00 6.84 -15.15
C LEU A 44 -0.86 7.66 -14.53
N ASN A 45 -0.02 8.28 -15.37
CA ASN A 45 1.11 9.08 -14.91
C ASN A 45 0.64 10.33 -14.17
N THR A 46 -0.41 10.98 -14.68
CA THR A 46 -1.01 12.17 -14.05
C THR A 46 -1.62 11.84 -12.69
N MET A 47 -2.37 10.74 -12.59
CA MET A 47 -2.96 10.29 -11.34
C MET A 47 -1.89 9.93 -10.31
N ARG A 48 -0.91 9.10 -10.67
CA ARG A 48 0.20 8.73 -9.78
C ARG A 48 1.00 9.95 -9.31
N GLY A 49 1.34 10.85 -10.22
CA GLY A 49 2.04 12.09 -9.89
C GLY A 49 1.24 12.97 -8.93
N THR A 50 -0.09 13.01 -9.08
CA THR A 50 -0.97 13.76 -8.18
C THR A 50 -1.08 13.10 -6.81
N PHE A 51 -1.18 11.77 -6.74
CA PHE A 51 -1.16 11.02 -5.48
C PHE A 51 0.15 11.27 -4.71
N GLU A 52 1.30 11.16 -5.37
CA GLU A 52 2.59 11.41 -4.71
C GLU A 52 2.70 12.85 -4.21
N HIS A 53 2.21 13.83 -4.96
CA HIS A 53 2.18 15.22 -4.51
C HIS A 53 1.26 15.41 -3.29
N ALA A 54 0.09 14.78 -3.28
CA ALA A 54 -0.82 14.80 -2.15
C ALA A 54 -0.19 14.19 -0.90
N ILE A 55 0.48 13.04 -1.03
CA ILE A 55 1.17 12.37 0.06
C ILE A 55 2.36 13.18 0.58
N MET A 56 3.16 13.77 -0.30
CA MET A 56 4.27 14.66 0.10
C MET A 56 3.78 15.90 0.85
N SER A 57 2.59 16.40 0.52
CA SER A 57 2.04 17.62 1.12
C SER A 57 1.31 17.34 2.42
N ALA A 58 0.41 16.35 2.44
CA ALA A 58 -0.54 16.13 3.53
C ALA A 58 -0.50 14.70 4.11
N GLY A 59 0.39 13.83 3.63
CA GLY A 59 0.46 12.42 4.06
C GLY A 59 1.00 12.19 5.48
N LEU A 60 1.64 13.19 6.09
CA LEU A 60 2.09 13.13 7.49
C LEU A 60 1.01 13.59 8.48
N ASP A 61 -0.16 14.01 8.01
CA ASP A 61 -1.26 14.40 8.89
C ASP A 61 -1.83 13.17 9.61
N PHE A 62 -2.17 13.32 10.89
CA PHE A 62 -2.72 12.24 11.71
C PHE A 62 -4.03 11.67 11.15
N ARG A 63 -4.81 12.47 10.40
CA ARG A 63 -6.08 12.09 9.77
C ARG A 63 -5.95 11.82 8.27
N SER A 64 -4.74 11.66 7.76
CA SER A 64 -4.48 11.35 6.36
C SER A 64 -4.87 9.93 5.95
N ASP A 65 -5.42 9.12 6.86
CA ASP A 65 -5.76 7.70 6.64
C ASP A 65 -6.53 7.47 5.34
N LYS A 66 -7.55 8.29 5.08
CA LYS A 66 -8.40 8.17 3.87
C LYS A 66 -7.64 8.48 2.59
N LEU A 67 -6.67 9.40 2.63
CA LEU A 67 -5.82 9.74 1.48
C LEU A 67 -4.91 8.56 1.13
N TRP A 68 -4.31 7.93 2.15
CA TRP A 68 -3.50 6.73 1.98
C TRP A 68 -4.31 5.54 1.46
N GLU A 69 -5.48 5.26 2.03
CA GLU A 69 -6.36 4.20 1.55
C GLU A 69 -6.76 4.40 0.09
N MET A 70 -7.05 5.65 -0.30
CA MET A 70 -7.41 5.95 -1.69
C MET A 70 -6.25 5.70 -2.65
N TYR A 71 -5.00 5.97 -2.23
CA TYR A 71 -3.84 5.68 -3.06
C TYR A 71 -3.57 4.17 -3.17
N ILE A 72 -3.68 3.44 -2.06
CA ILE A 72 -3.53 1.98 -2.03
C ILE A 72 -4.57 1.31 -2.94
N ASN A 73 -5.84 1.70 -2.82
CA ASN A 73 -6.92 1.16 -3.64
C ASN A 73 -6.68 1.46 -5.13
N TYR A 74 -6.19 2.67 -5.45
CA TYR A 74 -5.87 3.01 -6.83
C TYR A 74 -4.77 2.12 -7.42
N GLU A 75 -3.64 1.93 -6.71
CA GLU A 75 -2.58 1.04 -7.21
C GLU A 75 -3.02 -0.43 -7.28
N ALA A 76 -3.87 -0.88 -6.36
CA ALA A 76 -4.47 -2.21 -6.39
C ALA A 76 -5.40 -2.39 -7.61
N GLU A 77 -6.23 -1.40 -7.93
CA GLU A 77 -7.08 -1.37 -9.15
C GLU A 77 -6.23 -1.43 -10.43
N GLN A 78 -5.04 -0.81 -10.43
CA GLN A 78 -4.10 -0.88 -11.56
C GLN A 78 -3.31 -2.21 -11.62
N GLY A 79 -3.52 -3.12 -10.67
CA GLY A 79 -2.78 -4.39 -10.57
C GLY A 79 -1.32 -4.24 -10.13
N ASN A 80 -0.91 -3.05 -9.65
CA ASN A 80 0.46 -2.77 -9.25
C ASN A 80 0.71 -3.12 -7.78
N LEU A 81 0.76 -4.43 -7.50
CA LEU A 81 0.89 -4.96 -6.14
C LEU A 81 2.21 -4.56 -5.45
N SER A 82 3.29 -4.37 -6.21
CA SER A 82 4.57 -3.87 -5.67
C SER A 82 4.46 -2.41 -5.22
N GLY A 83 3.73 -1.58 -5.97
CA GLY A 83 3.39 -0.22 -5.59
C GLY A 83 2.59 -0.16 -4.29
N VAL A 84 1.57 -1.03 -4.16
CA VAL A 84 0.76 -1.15 -2.93
C VAL A 84 1.64 -1.44 -1.71
N THR A 85 2.56 -2.41 -1.81
CA THR A 85 3.48 -2.76 -0.71
C THR A 85 4.43 -1.60 -0.37
N SER A 86 4.93 -0.88 -1.37
CA SER A 86 5.77 0.32 -1.16
C SER A 86 5.00 1.42 -0.40
N ILE A 87 3.74 1.63 -0.75
CA ILE A 87 2.87 2.60 -0.07
C ILE A 87 2.61 2.19 1.39
N TYR A 88 2.27 0.92 1.64
CA TYR A 88 2.12 0.41 3.01
C TYR A 88 3.39 0.56 3.85
N SER A 89 4.57 0.30 3.27
CA SER A 89 5.84 0.46 3.98
C SER A 89 6.08 1.91 4.43
N ARG A 90 5.65 2.90 3.65
CA ARG A 90 5.71 4.33 4.03
C ARG A 90 4.67 4.66 5.09
N LEU A 91 3.42 4.22 4.89
CA LEU A 91 2.29 4.47 5.79
C LEU A 91 2.54 3.92 7.21
N LEU A 92 3.07 2.70 7.33
CA LEU A 92 3.35 2.10 8.63
C LEU A 92 4.49 2.79 9.40
N GLY A 93 5.27 3.66 8.74
CA GLY A 93 6.24 4.52 9.39
C GLY A 93 5.65 5.82 9.98
N ILE A 94 4.38 6.11 9.71
CA ILE A 94 3.72 7.36 10.10
C ILE A 94 2.70 7.05 11.20
N PRO A 95 2.68 7.81 12.31
CA PRO A 95 1.64 7.68 13.32
C PRO A 95 0.33 8.29 12.79
N THR A 96 -0.56 7.45 12.25
CA THR A 96 -1.90 7.85 11.81
C THR A 96 -2.99 7.39 12.78
N GLN A 97 -4.20 7.93 12.66
CA GLN A 97 -5.32 7.60 13.53
C GLN A 97 -5.73 6.13 13.45
N LEU A 98 -5.68 5.53 12.25
CA LEU A 98 -6.11 4.17 11.99
C LEU A 98 -4.94 3.21 11.75
N TYR A 99 -3.77 3.46 12.35
CA TYR A 99 -2.58 2.63 12.21
C TYR A 99 -2.85 1.11 12.34
N ALA A 100 -3.61 0.71 13.37
CA ALA A 100 -3.92 -0.71 13.60
C ALA A 100 -4.69 -1.35 12.44
N HIS A 101 -5.61 -0.58 11.84
CA HIS A 101 -6.39 -1.01 10.68
C HIS A 101 -5.52 -1.11 9.42
N HIS A 102 -4.64 -0.12 9.18
CA HIS A 102 -3.67 -0.18 8.08
C HIS A 102 -2.73 -1.37 8.21
N PHE A 103 -2.27 -1.66 9.43
CA PHE A 103 -1.44 -2.83 9.70
C PHE A 103 -2.17 -4.14 9.46
N GLN A 104 -3.44 -4.23 9.85
CA GLN A 104 -4.26 -5.41 9.59
C GLN A 104 -4.46 -5.65 8.09
N ARG A 105 -4.81 -4.61 7.33
CA ARG A 105 -4.94 -4.70 5.87
C ARG A 105 -3.62 -5.03 5.18
N PHE A 106 -2.50 -4.51 5.69
CA PHE A 106 -1.19 -4.89 5.21
C PHE A 106 -0.93 -6.39 5.41
N LYS A 107 -1.27 -6.97 6.57
CA LYS A 107 -1.16 -8.42 6.78
C LYS A 107 -2.02 -9.21 5.80
N GLU A 108 -3.27 -8.81 5.61
CA GLU A 108 -4.18 -9.47 4.65
C GLU A 108 -3.62 -9.41 3.22
N HIS A 109 -3.06 -8.27 2.81
CA HIS A 109 -2.39 -8.11 1.53
C HIS A 109 -1.18 -9.06 1.38
N ILE A 110 -0.34 -9.18 2.42
CA ILE A 110 0.84 -10.07 2.39
C ILE A 110 0.44 -11.54 2.43
N GLN A 111 -0.61 -11.91 3.17
CA GLN A 111 -1.11 -13.29 3.27
C GLN A 111 -1.86 -13.72 2.00
N GLY A 112 -2.57 -12.80 1.33
CA GLY A 112 -3.35 -13.08 0.14
C GLY A 112 -2.54 -13.09 -1.17
N HIS A 113 -1.30 -12.61 -1.17
CA HIS A 113 -0.48 -12.50 -2.38
C HIS A 113 0.86 -13.22 -2.23
N LEU A 114 1.35 -13.83 -3.31
CA LEU A 114 2.64 -14.53 -3.26
C LEU A 114 3.78 -13.54 -2.94
N PRO A 115 4.69 -13.88 -2.00
CA PRO A 115 5.82 -13.01 -1.60
C PRO A 115 6.69 -12.51 -2.76
N LYS A 116 6.79 -13.29 -3.83
CA LYS A 116 7.58 -12.94 -5.04
C LYS A 116 6.99 -11.77 -5.84
N VAL A 117 5.74 -11.40 -5.61
CA VAL A 117 5.02 -10.38 -6.39
C VAL A 117 5.32 -8.96 -5.90
N PHE A 118 5.70 -8.81 -4.63
CA PHE A 118 5.96 -7.51 -4.01
C PHE A 118 7.36 -7.39 -3.38
N LEU A 119 8.08 -8.49 -3.17
CA LEU A 119 9.49 -8.44 -2.76
C LEU A 119 10.39 -8.39 -4.00
N THR A 120 11.38 -7.51 -3.97
CA THR A 120 12.49 -7.60 -4.93
C THR A 120 13.21 -8.94 -4.75
N PRO A 121 13.75 -9.54 -5.82
CA PRO A 121 14.48 -10.80 -5.74
C PRO A 121 15.59 -10.77 -4.68
N ASP A 122 16.28 -9.64 -4.54
CA ASP A 122 17.34 -9.45 -3.56
C ASP A 122 16.82 -9.53 -2.13
N LYS A 123 15.70 -8.85 -1.83
CA LYS A 123 15.10 -8.89 -0.49
C LYS A 123 14.52 -10.25 -0.16
N PHE A 124 13.98 -10.94 -1.17
CA PHE A 124 13.49 -12.30 -1.04
C PHE A 124 14.63 -13.29 -0.73
N ILE A 125 15.77 -13.17 -1.42
CA ILE A 125 16.94 -14.02 -1.17
C ILE A 125 17.55 -13.74 0.21
N GLU A 126 17.62 -12.48 0.61
CA GLU A 126 18.08 -12.07 1.94
C GLU A 126 17.20 -12.70 3.04
N LEU A 127 15.88 -12.55 2.94
CA LEU A 127 14.94 -13.14 3.90
C LEU A 127 15.03 -14.67 3.94
N ARG A 128 15.20 -15.35 2.79
CA ARG A 128 15.42 -16.80 2.78
C ARG A 128 16.74 -17.21 3.44
N LYS A 129 17.81 -16.43 3.25
CA LYS A 129 19.11 -16.68 3.91
C LYS A 129 19.01 -16.48 5.42
N GLU A 130 18.29 -15.45 5.85
CA GLU A 130 18.02 -15.19 7.26
C GLU A 130 17.25 -16.35 7.89
N LEU A 131 16.14 -16.80 7.27
CA LEU A 131 15.40 -17.99 7.72
C LEU A 131 16.25 -19.26 7.78
N ALA A 132 17.11 -19.49 6.78
CA ALA A 132 18.03 -20.63 6.78
C ALA A 132 19.07 -20.55 7.91
N SER A 133 19.49 -19.35 8.30
CA SER A 133 20.42 -19.13 9.41
C SER A 133 19.76 -19.31 10.79
N VAL A 134 18.48 -18.94 10.92
CA VAL A 134 17.66 -19.13 12.13
C VAL A 134 17.36 -20.62 12.36
N ASN A 135 17.08 -21.38 11.30
CA ASN A 135 16.88 -22.84 11.37
C ASN A 135 18.12 -23.62 11.85
N HIS A 136 19.32 -23.02 11.82
CA HIS A 136 20.51 -23.64 12.41
C HIS A 136 20.68 -23.35 13.91
N HIS A 137 19.89 -22.44 14.50
CA HIS A 137 19.99 -22.03 15.90
C HIS A 137 18.76 -22.38 16.77
N SER A 138 17.62 -22.80 16.20
CA SER A 138 16.42 -23.13 16.97
C SER A 138 16.26 -24.62 17.28
N GLY A 139 17.22 -25.17 18.04
CA GLY A 139 17.03 -26.34 18.89
C GLY A 139 16.60 -25.95 20.32
N SER A 140 15.98 -24.79 20.51
CA SER A 140 15.57 -24.30 21.82
C SER A 140 14.22 -23.60 21.71
N LYS A 141 13.23 -24.15 22.41
CA LYS A 141 11.86 -23.67 22.49
C LYS A 141 11.86 -22.23 23.00
N MET A 142 11.42 -21.29 22.17
CA MET A 142 11.08 -19.94 22.59
C MET A 142 9.61 -19.97 22.99
N GLU A 143 9.35 -19.91 24.30
CA GLU A 143 8.00 -19.86 24.86
C GLU A 143 7.42 -18.47 24.60
N TYR A 144 6.48 -18.38 23.65
CA TYR A 144 5.80 -17.13 23.33
C TYR A 144 4.74 -16.80 24.40
N PRO A 145 4.57 -15.52 24.79
CA PRO A 145 3.51 -15.11 25.70
C PRO A 145 2.13 -15.48 25.14
N SER A 146 1.35 -16.20 25.95
CA SER A 146 0.00 -16.68 25.64
C SER A 146 -0.91 -15.53 25.20
N GLY A 147 -1.39 -15.60 23.95
CA GLY A 147 -2.29 -14.59 23.37
C GLY A 147 -2.24 -14.36 21.86
N LEU A 148 -1.46 -15.16 21.10
CA LEU A 148 -1.30 -14.99 19.64
C LEU A 148 -1.56 -16.28 18.83
N GLU A 149 -2.31 -17.22 19.40
CA GLU A 149 -2.47 -18.59 18.87
C GLU A 149 -3.23 -18.75 17.52
N ASP A 150 -3.66 -17.68 16.86
CA ASP A 150 -4.43 -17.80 15.60
C ASP A 150 -3.78 -17.11 14.39
N ILE A 151 -2.45 -17.02 14.33
CA ILE A 151 -1.76 -16.78 13.06
C ILE A 151 -1.42 -18.14 12.46
N ALA A 152 -2.41 -18.74 11.78
CA ALA A 152 -2.17 -19.85 10.87
C ALA A 152 -1.07 -19.44 9.88
N ASP A 153 0.05 -20.16 9.94
CA ASP A 153 1.22 -19.96 9.10
C ASP A 153 0.87 -20.27 7.63
N PRO A 154 0.77 -19.27 6.73
CA PRO A 154 0.48 -19.52 5.32
C PRO A 154 1.63 -20.27 4.63
N ALA A 155 2.81 -20.39 5.24
CA ALA A 155 3.92 -21.16 4.70
C ALA A 155 3.71 -22.68 4.82
N GLN A 156 2.85 -23.17 5.72
CA GLN A 156 2.54 -24.60 5.79
C GLN A 156 1.66 -25.07 4.63
N VAL A 157 0.81 -24.20 4.08
CA VAL A 157 -0.10 -24.54 2.97
C VAL A 157 0.69 -24.78 1.68
N CYS A 158 1.74 -23.98 1.42
CA CYS A 158 2.57 -24.15 0.22
C CYS A 158 3.48 -25.39 0.23
N ILE A 159 3.71 -26.03 1.38
CA ILE A 159 4.59 -27.22 1.45
C ILE A 159 3.83 -28.49 1.04
N HIS A 160 2.50 -28.51 1.23
CA HIS A 160 1.70 -29.71 0.93
C HIS A 160 1.48 -29.94 -0.57
N ASP A 161 1.42 -28.87 -1.38
CA ASP A 161 1.21 -28.99 -2.84
C ASP A 161 2.45 -29.49 -3.62
N TYR A 162 3.64 -29.47 -3.00
CA TYR A 162 4.87 -29.93 -3.66
C TYR A 162 5.17 -31.41 -3.47
N VAL A 163 4.46 -32.10 -2.56
CA VAL A 163 4.70 -33.53 -2.26
C VAL A 163 3.79 -34.45 -3.10
N GLU A 164 2.70 -33.95 -3.69
CA GLU A 164 1.82 -34.74 -4.59
C GLU A 164 2.21 -34.69 -6.08
N LEU A 165 3.29 -33.97 -6.44
CA LEU A 165 3.77 -33.84 -7.83
C LEU A 165 5.18 -34.42 -8.06
N CYS A 166 5.65 -35.30 -7.18
CA CYS A 166 6.83 -36.15 -7.39
C CYS A 166 6.52 -37.60 -7.02
#